data_AF-A0A0U1DYZ5-F1
#
_entry.id   AF-A0A0U1DYZ5-F1
#
_cell.length_a   1.000
_cell.length_b   1.000
_cell.length_c   1.000
_cell.angle_alpha   90.00
_cell.angle_beta   90.00
_cell.angle_gamma   90.00
#
_symmetry.space_group_name_H-M   'P 1'
#
loop_
_entity.id
_entity.type
_entity.pdbx_description
1 polymer ?
#
loop_
_entity_poly.entity_id
_entity_poly.type
_entity_poly.pdbx_seq_one_letter_code
_entity_poly.pdbx_strand_id
1 'polypeptide(L)'
;METAAQNGSSNQTGTARVKRGMAEMLKGGVIMDVVTPEQAKIAEGAGAVAVMALERVPADIRAQGGVSRMSDPDMIEGIIEAVTIPVMAKARIGHFVEAQILQSLGVDYIDESEVLTPADYTNHIDKWRFTVPFVCGATNLGEALRRITRARR
;
A
#
# COMPACT_ATOMS: atom_id res chain seq x y z
N MET A 1 33.01 -28.21 20.35
CA MET A 1 32.62 -26.86 19.90
C MET A 1 31.92 -27.03 18.56
N GLU A 2 30.60 -27.15 18.60
CA GLU A 2 29.76 -27.40 17.44
C GLU A 2 29.30 -26.05 16.90
N THR A 3 29.79 -25.69 15.72
CA THR A 3 29.46 -24.41 15.06
C THR A 3 28.07 -24.50 14.45
N ALA A 4 27.11 -23.81 15.08
CA ALA A 4 25.77 -23.60 14.52
C ALA A 4 25.86 -22.79 13.22
N ALA A 5 25.40 -23.38 12.12
CA ALA A 5 25.20 -22.68 10.86
C ALA A 5 24.08 -21.65 11.02
N GLN A 6 24.40 -20.38 10.84
CA GLN A 6 23.42 -19.30 10.80
C GLN A 6 22.60 -19.43 9.51
N ASN A 7 21.34 -19.86 9.62
CA ASN A 7 20.35 -19.74 8.55
C ASN A 7 19.96 -18.27 8.40
N GLY A 8 20.73 -17.52 7.60
CA GLY A 8 20.29 -16.22 7.10
C GLY A 8 19.11 -16.43 6.16
N SER A 9 17.88 -16.17 6.61
CA SER A 9 16.73 -16.12 5.70
C SER A 9 16.95 -14.97 4.73
N SER A 10 17.38 -15.27 3.51
CA SER A 10 17.40 -14.29 2.43
C SER A 10 15.97 -13.79 2.25
N ASN A 11 15.69 -12.53 2.60
CA ASN A 11 14.42 -11.87 2.27
C ASN A 11 14.29 -11.90 0.74
N GLN A 12 13.52 -12.85 0.22
CA GLN A 12 13.28 -12.96 -1.21
C GLN A 12 12.31 -11.86 -1.62
N THR A 13 12.79 -10.85 -2.34
CA THR A 13 11.94 -9.79 -2.90
C THR A 13 11.17 -10.34 -4.11
N GLY A 14 9.86 -10.08 -4.16
CA GLY A 14 9.03 -10.48 -5.29
C GLY A 14 9.54 -9.83 -6.58
N THR A 15 9.73 -10.63 -7.64
CA THR A 15 10.25 -10.11 -8.91
C THR A 15 9.28 -9.10 -9.54
N ALA A 16 9.81 -8.18 -10.35
CA ALA A 16 9.02 -7.18 -11.06
C ALA A 16 7.84 -7.77 -11.86
N ARG A 17 8.03 -8.97 -12.42
CA ARG A 17 7.00 -9.69 -13.18
C ARG A 17 5.85 -10.15 -12.30
N VAL A 18 6.15 -10.68 -11.11
CA VAL A 18 5.15 -11.13 -10.13
C VAL A 18 4.32 -9.93 -9.66
N LYS A 19 4.97 -8.84 -9.23
CA LYS A 19 4.29 -7.63 -8.76
C LYS A 19 3.35 -7.03 -9.82
N ARG A 20 3.77 -7.00 -11.09
CA ARG A 20 2.92 -6.54 -12.20
C ARG A 20 1.77 -7.51 -12.48
N GLY A 21 2.02 -8.82 -12.40
CA GLY A 21 1.00 -9.85 -12.60
C GLY A 21 -0.10 -9.81 -11.54
N MET A 22 0.22 -9.46 -10.30
CA MET A 22 -0.79 -9.27 -9.25
C MET A 22 -1.77 -8.15 -9.63
N ALA A 23 -1.28 -7.04 -10.18
CA ALA A 23 -2.11 -5.90 -10.57
C ALA A 23 -3.06 -6.21 -11.75
N GLU A 24 -2.80 -7.27 -12.53
CA GLU A 24 -3.70 -7.68 -13.62
C GLU A 24 -5.07 -8.14 -13.09
N MET A 25 -5.12 -8.72 -11.89
CA MET A 25 -6.37 -9.20 -11.27
C MET A 25 -7.34 -8.07 -10.93
N LEU A 26 -6.85 -6.83 -10.86
CA LEU A 26 -7.64 -5.64 -10.52
C LEU A 26 -8.25 -4.96 -11.76
N LYS A 27 -7.85 -5.37 -12.96
CA LYS A 27 -8.30 -4.72 -14.20
C LYS A 27 -9.80 -4.92 -14.42
N GLY A 28 -10.47 -3.83 -14.79
CA GLY A 28 -11.91 -3.83 -15.06
C GLY A 28 -12.80 -3.71 -13.81
N GLY A 29 -12.21 -3.57 -12.62
CA GLY A 29 -12.93 -3.39 -11.37
C GLY A 29 -12.87 -1.99 -10.78
N VAL A 30 -13.47 -1.85 -9.60
CA VAL A 30 -13.42 -0.63 -8.77
C VAL A 30 -12.74 -0.95 -7.45
N ILE A 31 -11.83 -0.07 -7.02
CA ILE A 31 -11.23 -0.08 -5.69
C ILE A 31 -11.96 0.96 -4.85
N MET A 32 -12.46 0.58 -3.68
CA MET A 32 -13.25 1.48 -2.82
C MET A 32 -12.49 1.86 -1.55
N ASP A 33 -12.41 3.16 -1.27
CA ASP A 33 -11.92 3.70 0.00
C ASP A 33 -12.90 3.35 1.12
N VAL A 34 -12.40 2.79 2.23
CA VAL A 34 -13.20 2.36 3.39
C VAL A 34 -12.53 2.74 4.71
N VAL A 35 -13.33 3.15 5.69
CA VAL A 35 -12.87 3.59 7.02
C VAL A 35 -13.30 2.65 8.15
N THR A 36 -14.11 1.63 7.87
CA THR A 36 -14.53 0.61 8.86
C THR A 36 -14.65 -0.79 8.24
N PRO A 37 -14.57 -1.87 9.05
CA PRO A 37 -14.85 -3.23 8.60
C PRO A 37 -16.23 -3.40 7.94
N GLU A 38 -17.25 -2.67 8.41
CA GLU A 38 -18.59 -2.72 7.83
C GLU A 38 -18.61 -2.12 6.42
N GLN A 39 -17.94 -0.99 6.20
CA GLN A 39 -17.80 -0.42 4.86
C GLN A 39 -17.04 -1.35 3.91
N ALA A 40 -16.03 -2.06 4.42
CA ALA A 40 -15.30 -3.06 3.64
C ALA A 40 -16.22 -4.19 3.15
N LYS A 41 -17.07 -4.73 4.02
CA LYS A 41 -18.07 -5.75 3.65
C LYS A 41 -19.09 -5.23 2.65
N ILE A 42 -19.55 -3.99 2.81
CA ILE A 42 -20.46 -3.35 1.84
C ILE A 42 -19.78 -3.21 0.47
N ALA A 43 -18.52 -2.77 0.44
CA ALA A 43 -17.76 -2.64 -0.80
C ALA A 43 -17.58 -3.99 -1.50
N GLU A 44 -17.23 -5.04 -0.76
CA GLU A 44 -17.12 -6.40 -1.28
C GLU A 44 -18.46 -6.92 -1.84
N GLY A 45 -19.55 -6.76 -1.08
CA GLY A 45 -20.90 -7.15 -1.52
C GLY A 45 -21.40 -6.37 -2.73
N ALA A 46 -20.89 -5.15 -2.95
CA ALA A 46 -21.17 -4.33 -4.12
C ALA A 46 -20.32 -4.68 -5.35
N GLY A 47 -19.38 -5.62 -5.24
CA GLY A 47 -18.51 -6.08 -6.33
C GLY A 47 -17.22 -5.28 -6.50
N ALA A 48 -16.73 -4.61 -5.44
CA ALA A 48 -15.38 -4.06 -5.45
C ALA A 48 -14.34 -5.18 -5.67
N VAL A 49 -13.30 -4.90 -6.47
CA VAL A 49 -12.21 -5.88 -6.70
C VAL A 49 -11.11 -5.79 -5.65
N ALA A 50 -11.09 -4.72 -4.86
CA ALA A 50 -10.24 -4.50 -3.71
C ALA A 50 -10.78 -3.32 -2.88
N VAL A 51 -10.31 -3.17 -1.65
CA VAL A 51 -10.60 -2.01 -0.79
C VAL A 51 -9.32 -1.27 -0.43
N MET A 52 -9.43 0.02 -0.17
CA MET A 52 -8.35 0.88 0.31
C MET A 52 -8.66 1.32 1.74
N ALA A 53 -7.90 0.80 2.71
CA ALA A 53 -8.02 1.14 4.12
C ALA A 53 -7.36 2.48 4.41
N LEU A 54 -8.12 3.39 5.02
CA LEU A 54 -7.66 4.69 5.50
C LEU A 54 -8.55 5.18 6.66
N GLU A 55 -8.02 5.95 7.61
CA GLU A 55 -8.81 6.47 8.75
C GLU A 55 -9.78 7.59 8.36
N ARG A 56 -9.40 8.38 7.35
CA ARG A 56 -10.17 9.55 6.90
C ARG A 56 -10.20 9.56 5.39
N VAL A 57 -11.39 9.68 4.82
CA VAL A 57 -11.54 9.80 3.37
C VAL A 57 -10.92 11.12 2.87
N PRO A 58 -10.50 11.20 1.59
CA PRO A 58 -9.81 12.39 1.08
C PRO A 58 -10.62 13.69 1.22
N ALA A 59 -11.95 13.62 1.21
CA ALA A 59 -12.83 14.75 1.45
C ALA A 59 -12.66 15.31 2.88
N ASP A 60 -12.61 14.44 3.88
CA ASP A 60 -12.45 14.81 5.29
C ASP A 60 -11.05 15.36 5.57
N ILE A 61 -10.02 14.77 4.97
CA ILE A 61 -8.63 15.26 5.07
C ILE A 61 -8.56 16.72 4.58
N ARG A 62 -9.23 17.05 3.47
CA ARG A 62 -9.25 18.41 2.92
C ARG A 62 -10.07 19.38 3.79
N ALA A 63 -11.16 18.93 4.39
CA ALA A 63 -12.03 19.78 5.21
C ALA A 63 -11.43 20.10 6.59
N GLN A 64 -10.80 19.12 7.23
CA GLN A 64 -10.30 19.24 8.61
C GLN A 64 -8.84 19.73 8.66
N GLY A 65 -8.08 19.55 7.58
CA GLY A 65 -6.65 19.84 7.55
C GLY A 65 -5.84 18.97 8.53
N GLY A 66 -4.69 19.49 8.93
CA GLY A 66 -3.73 18.80 9.80
C GLY A 66 -2.86 17.78 9.06
N VAL A 67 -2.09 17.02 9.84
CA VAL A 67 -1.20 15.99 9.30
C VAL A 67 -1.99 14.71 9.07
N SER A 68 -1.94 14.17 7.86
CA SER A 68 -2.51 12.86 7.53
C SER A 68 -1.39 11.82 7.35
N ARG A 69 -1.53 10.66 7.99
CA ARG A 69 -0.51 9.61 8.09
C ARG A 69 -1.10 8.26 7.66
N MET A 70 -0.28 7.20 7.73
CA MET A 70 -0.78 5.82 7.67
C MET A 70 -1.81 5.58 8.78
N SER A 71 -2.86 4.80 8.48
CA SER A 71 -3.85 4.39 9.47
C SER A 71 -3.25 3.54 10.59
N ASP A 72 -3.93 3.53 11.72
CA ASP A 72 -3.67 2.61 12.82
C ASP A 72 -3.63 1.15 12.32
N PRO A 73 -2.57 0.38 12.64
CA PRO A 73 -2.50 -1.05 12.35
C PRO A 73 -3.74 -1.84 12.76
N ASP A 74 -4.31 -1.58 13.94
CA ASP A 74 -5.49 -2.31 14.45
C ASP A 74 -6.71 -2.13 13.53
N MET A 75 -6.84 -0.93 12.95
CA MET A 75 -7.91 -0.61 12.01
C MET A 75 -7.72 -1.35 10.67
N ILE A 76 -6.48 -1.42 10.19
CA ILE A 76 -6.16 -2.13 8.95
C ILE A 76 -6.38 -3.63 9.13
N GLU A 77 -5.91 -4.22 10.22
CA GLU A 77 -6.13 -5.63 10.56
C GLU A 77 -7.62 -5.96 10.62
N GLY A 78 -8.42 -5.12 11.28
CA GLY A 78 -9.87 -5.29 11.31
C GLY A 78 -10.55 -5.25 9.93
N ILE A 79 -9.99 -4.53 8.95
CA ILE A 79 -10.48 -4.57 7.56
C ILE A 79 -10.02 -5.84 6.85
N ILE A 80 -8.76 -6.25 7.02
CA ILE A 80 -8.21 -7.49 6.43
C ILE A 80 -9.05 -8.69 6.88
N GLU A 81 -9.39 -8.78 8.16
CA GLU A 81 -10.19 -9.88 8.70
C GLU A 81 -11.66 -9.86 8.22
N ALA A 82 -12.14 -8.72 7.72
CA ALA A 82 -13.55 -8.53 7.40
C ALA A 82 -13.94 -8.91 5.97
N VAL A 83 -12.99 -8.97 5.04
CA VAL A 83 -13.23 -9.21 3.61
C VAL A 83 -12.29 -10.26 3.04
N THR A 84 -12.66 -10.83 1.88
CA THR A 84 -11.85 -11.79 1.14
C THR A 84 -11.15 -11.20 -0.09
N ILE A 85 -11.61 -10.03 -0.54
CA ILE A 85 -10.97 -9.27 -1.61
C ILE A 85 -9.68 -8.57 -1.11
N PRO A 86 -8.72 -8.28 -2.00
CA PRO A 86 -7.46 -7.63 -1.63
C PRO A 86 -7.65 -6.33 -0.84
N VAL A 87 -6.80 -6.13 0.16
CA VAL A 87 -6.76 -4.91 0.98
C VAL A 87 -5.51 -4.10 0.66
N MET A 88 -5.71 -2.84 0.33
CA MET A 88 -4.66 -1.85 0.13
C MET A 88 -4.62 -0.88 1.30
N ALA A 89 -3.45 -0.28 1.56
CA ALA A 89 -3.33 0.78 2.55
C ALA A 89 -2.36 1.88 2.10
N LYS A 90 -2.52 3.08 2.65
CA LYS A 90 -1.75 4.26 2.27
C LYS A 90 -0.53 4.47 3.17
N ALA A 91 0.60 4.79 2.55
CA ALA A 91 1.80 5.30 3.19
C ALA A 91 2.13 6.70 2.69
N ARG A 92 2.72 7.54 3.54
CA ARG A 92 3.16 8.88 3.15
C ARG A 92 4.31 8.79 2.14
N ILE A 93 4.37 9.76 1.23
CA ILE A 93 5.49 9.90 0.28
C ILE A 93 6.83 9.93 1.05
N GLY A 94 7.73 9.02 0.65
CA GLY A 94 9.07 8.87 1.23
C GLY A 94 9.13 8.13 2.57
N HIS A 95 8.00 7.80 3.20
CA HIS A 95 7.99 7.18 4.53
C HIS A 95 8.15 5.66 4.48
N PHE A 96 9.35 5.18 4.15
CA PHE A 96 9.62 3.75 4.00
C PHE A 96 9.33 2.89 5.24
N VAL A 97 9.37 3.47 6.45
CA VAL A 97 9.02 2.76 7.69
C VAL A 97 7.51 2.48 7.78
N GLU A 98 6.65 3.37 7.27
CA GLU A 98 5.21 3.10 7.23
C GLU A 98 4.96 1.95 6.25
N ALA A 99 5.63 1.96 5.11
CA ALA A 99 5.54 0.85 4.16
C ALA A 99 6.08 -0.49 4.73
N GLN A 100 7.10 -0.45 5.60
CA GLN A 100 7.58 -1.67 6.28
C GLN A 100 6.52 -2.24 7.23
N ILE A 101 5.84 -1.37 7.98
CA ILE A 101 4.73 -1.76 8.85
C ILE A 101 3.60 -2.38 8.02
N LEU A 102 3.13 -1.68 6.98
CA LEU A 102 2.07 -2.19 6.10
C LEU A 102 2.40 -3.55 5.48
N GLN A 103 3.64 -3.74 5.01
CA GLN A 103 4.07 -5.04 4.49
C GLN A 103 4.04 -6.12 5.58
N SER A 104 4.42 -5.81 6.83
CA SER A 104 4.35 -6.78 7.92
C SER A 104 2.92 -7.12 8.35
N LEU A 105 1.98 -6.20 8.18
CA LEU A 105 0.54 -6.44 8.41
C LEU A 105 -0.09 -7.30 7.32
N GLY A 106 0.60 -7.51 6.20
CA GLY A 106 0.13 -8.38 5.13
C GLY A 106 -0.86 -7.74 4.17
N VAL A 107 -0.82 -6.40 4.01
CA VAL A 107 -1.62 -5.75 2.95
C VAL A 107 -1.18 -6.22 1.57
N ASP A 108 -2.12 -6.34 0.65
CA ASP A 108 -1.85 -6.82 -0.71
C ASP A 108 -1.14 -5.77 -1.58
N TYR A 109 -1.38 -4.48 -1.30
CA TYR A 109 -0.75 -3.35 -1.99
C TYR A 109 -0.52 -2.17 -1.05
N ILE A 110 0.57 -1.43 -1.30
CA ILE A 110 0.83 -0.15 -0.64
C ILE A 110 0.65 0.99 -1.63
N ASP A 111 -0.19 1.96 -1.28
CA ASP A 111 -0.33 3.21 -2.01
C ASP A 111 0.59 4.29 -1.41
N GLU A 112 1.68 4.63 -2.10
CA GLU A 112 2.50 5.79 -1.71
C GLU A 112 1.79 7.05 -2.19
N SER A 113 1.02 7.65 -1.29
CA SER A 113 -0.07 8.55 -1.68
C SER A 113 0.24 10.02 -1.41
N GLU A 114 0.05 10.85 -2.43
CA GLU A 114 0.08 12.32 -2.32
C GLU A 114 -1.12 12.90 -1.55
N VAL A 115 -2.13 12.08 -1.25
CA VAL A 115 -3.27 12.47 -0.41
C VAL A 115 -2.84 12.62 1.06
N LEU A 116 -1.83 11.87 1.49
CA LEU A 116 -1.27 11.99 2.83
C LEU A 116 -0.21 13.09 2.88
N THR A 117 0.08 13.62 4.07
CA THR A 117 1.13 14.63 4.23
C THR A 117 2.49 14.03 3.89
N PRO A 118 3.26 14.55 2.92
CA PRO A 118 4.56 13.99 2.58
C PRO A 118 5.51 13.92 3.79
N ALA A 119 6.23 12.81 3.93
CA ALA A 119 7.28 12.67 4.93
C ALA A 119 8.66 13.09 4.39
N ASP A 120 8.87 12.91 3.09
CA ASP A 120 10.02 13.44 2.36
C ASP A 120 9.51 14.16 1.09
N TYR A 121 9.83 15.44 0.96
CA TYR A 121 9.42 16.26 -0.19
C TYR A 121 10.31 16.07 -1.42
N THR A 122 11.46 15.41 -1.27
CA THR A 122 12.47 15.21 -2.31
C THR A 122 12.44 13.79 -2.85
N ASN A 123 12.29 12.80 -1.98
CA ASN A 123 12.40 11.38 -2.33
C ASN A 123 11.12 10.60 -2.10
N HIS A 124 10.90 9.65 -3.01
CA HIS A 124 9.91 8.60 -2.85
C HIS A 124 10.60 7.34 -2.32
N ILE A 125 9.80 6.45 -1.75
CA ILE A 125 10.23 5.14 -1.25
C ILE A 125 10.94 4.35 -2.36
N ASP A 126 12.04 3.69 -2.00
CA ASP A 126 12.67 2.68 -2.85
C ASP A 126 11.88 1.35 -2.77
N LYS A 127 11.07 1.13 -3.80
CA LYS A 127 10.06 0.05 -3.85
C LYS A 127 10.64 -1.33 -4.17
N TRP A 128 11.93 -1.44 -4.54
CA TRP A 128 12.59 -2.76 -4.74
C TRP A 128 12.81 -3.52 -3.48
N ARG A 129 12.96 -2.78 -2.38
CA ARG A 129 13.29 -3.34 -1.07
C ARG A 129 12.11 -4.06 -0.42
N PHE A 130 10.96 -4.09 -1.08
CA PHE A 130 9.71 -4.65 -0.60
C PHE A 130 9.29 -5.85 -1.44
N THR A 131 8.57 -6.79 -0.86
CA THR A 131 7.88 -7.87 -1.56
C THR A 131 6.51 -7.42 -2.06
N VAL A 132 5.81 -6.63 -1.25
CA VAL A 132 4.48 -6.08 -1.57
C VAL A 132 4.57 -5.12 -2.77
N PRO A 133 3.62 -5.18 -3.72
CA PRO A 133 3.52 -4.23 -4.83
C PRO A 133 3.08 -2.84 -4.35
N PHE A 134 3.41 -1.82 -5.15
CA PHE A 134 3.07 -0.42 -4.85
C PHE A 134 2.19 0.18 -5.94
N VAL A 135 1.24 1.01 -5.49
CA VAL A 135 0.48 1.96 -6.30
C VAL A 135 1.04 3.37 -6.07
N CYS A 136 1.05 4.20 -7.11
CA CYS A 136 1.49 5.60 -7.03
C CYS A 136 0.65 6.47 -7.96
N GLY A 137 0.33 7.68 -7.51
CA GLY A 137 -0.23 8.74 -8.35
C GLY A 137 0.75 9.25 -9.41
N ALA A 138 0.22 9.72 -10.53
CA ALA A 138 0.97 10.46 -11.55
C ALA A 138 0.03 11.38 -12.34
N THR A 139 0.48 12.60 -12.60
CA THR A 139 -0.25 13.62 -13.39
C THR A 139 0.23 13.72 -14.83
N ASN A 140 1.38 13.11 -15.14
CA ASN A 140 2.00 13.11 -16.45
C ASN A 140 2.88 11.87 -16.65
N LEU A 141 3.23 11.58 -17.91
CA LEU A 141 4.04 10.42 -18.27
C LEU A 141 5.43 10.43 -17.61
N GLY A 142 6.07 11.60 -17.53
CA GLY A 142 7.39 11.72 -16.91
C GLY A 142 7.37 11.33 -15.43
N GLU A 143 6.30 11.71 -14.72
CA GLU A 143 6.06 11.30 -13.34
C GLU A 143 5.83 9.80 -13.22
N ALA A 144 4.93 9.24 -14.04
CA ALA A 144 4.66 7.81 -14.07
C ALA A 144 5.95 6.99 -14.31
N LEU A 145 6.77 7.39 -15.28
CA LEU A 145 8.04 6.72 -15.57
C LEU A 145 9.03 6.83 -14.40
N ARG A 146 9.08 7.97 -13.68
CA ARG A 146 9.93 8.09 -12.47
C ARG A 146 9.45 7.17 -11.34
N ARG A 147 8.13 7.02 -11.14
CA ARG A 147 7.57 6.08 -10.16
C ARG A 147 7.90 4.63 -10.53
N ILE A 148 7.77 4.28 -11.82
CA ILE A 148 8.12 2.95 -12.35
C ILE A 148 9.63 2.71 -12.36
N THR A 149 10.50 3.73 -12.47
CA THR A 149 11.96 3.54 -12.60
C THR A 149 12.70 3.64 -11.26
N ARG A 150 12.15 4.32 -10.25
CA ARG A 150 12.51 4.00 -8.86
C ARG A 150 12.10 2.57 -8.53
N ALA A 151 11.14 2.04 -9.28
CA ALA A 151 10.98 0.63 -9.57
C ALA A 151 12.01 0.07 -10.64
N ARG A 152 13.32 0.42 -10.72
CA ARG A 152 14.34 -0.36 -11.50
C ARG A 152 15.85 -0.16 -11.18
N ARG A 153 16.25 0.32 -9.99
CA ARG A 153 17.68 0.40 -9.63
C ARG A 153 18.06 -0.60 -8.55
#